data_AF-A0A3A5WGE5-F1
#
_entry.id   AF-A0A3A5WGE5-F1
#
_cell.length_a   1.000
_cell.length_b   1.000
_cell.length_c   1.000
_cell.angle_alpha   90.00
_cell.angle_beta   90.00
_cell.angle_gamma   90.00
#
_symmetry.space_group_name_H-M   'P 1'
#
loop_
_entity.id
_entity.type
_entity.pdbx_description
1 polymer ?
#
loop_
_entity_poly.entity_id
_entity_poly.type
_entity_poly.pdbx_seq_one_letter_code
_entity_poly.pdbx_strand_id
1 'polypeptide(L)'
;MNISELISAGFIGSVTTLTIKSVIDMLNAHNQYRRELKMQVFKRKTDVVEKAIAWYQEALDTYNMMQITIKGIDTSNQTTWLTLQKLIMKCNNLFEESVSRLNPLYLYYDFQEIERKFHATESLERINDKLTEILKIEEKVSKLDLENNLSEYELLQKEEAFVLQDYSKEIENQKYIIISIQEQLREEYKKYLS
;
A
#
# COMPACT_ATOMS: atom_id res chain seq x y z
N MET A 1 45.92 -43.87 47.47
CA MET A 1 45.25 -43.23 46.32
C MET A 1 45.93 -43.74 45.07
N ASN A 2 45.29 -44.66 44.35
CA ASN A 2 45.91 -45.34 43.22
C ASN A 2 45.92 -44.42 41.99
N ILE A 3 47.00 -44.47 41.19
CA ILE A 3 47.12 -43.72 39.93
C ILE A 3 45.94 -44.00 38.98
N SER A 4 45.40 -45.23 39.03
CA SER A 4 44.18 -45.62 38.32
C SER A 4 42.92 -44.85 38.77
N GLU A 5 42.75 -44.59 40.07
CA GLU A 5 41.62 -43.79 40.59
C GLU A 5 41.76 -42.33 40.20
N LEU A 6 42.99 -41.78 40.22
CA LEU A 6 43.27 -40.40 39.81
C LEU A 6 43.05 -40.17 38.31
N ILE A 7 43.46 -41.13 37.47
CA ILE A 7 43.24 -41.09 36.01
C ILE A 7 41.76 -41.27 35.70
N SER A 8 41.06 -42.19 36.37
CA SER A 8 39.61 -42.40 36.16
C SER A 8 38.76 -41.21 36.61
N ALA A 9 39.09 -40.58 37.74
CA ALA A 9 38.42 -39.36 38.22
C ALA A 9 38.68 -38.15 37.29
N GLY A 10 39.89 -38.01 36.76
CA GLY A 10 40.23 -36.98 35.76
C GLY A 10 39.53 -37.17 34.41
N PHE A 11 39.33 -38.43 33.98
CA PHE A 11 38.64 -38.77 32.74
C PHE A 11 37.11 -38.62 32.86
N ILE A 12 36.52 -38.99 34.00
CA ILE A 12 35.07 -38.85 34.25
C ILE A 12 34.68 -37.37 34.43
N GLY A 13 35.52 -36.59 35.12
CA GLY A 13 35.34 -35.13 35.24
C GLY A 13 35.44 -34.41 33.89
N SER A 14 36.34 -34.83 33.00
CA SER A 14 36.49 -34.23 31.67
C SER A 14 35.31 -34.55 30.74
N VAL A 15 34.83 -35.80 30.72
CA VAL A 15 33.67 -36.21 29.92
C VAL A 15 32.40 -35.49 30.37
N THR A 16 32.16 -35.41 31.69
CA THR A 16 30.98 -34.71 32.25
C THR A 16 31.00 -33.22 31.91
N THR A 17 32.18 -32.59 32.00
CA THR A 17 32.36 -31.17 31.64
C THR A 17 32.11 -30.94 30.15
N LEU A 18 32.59 -31.84 29.28
CA LEU A 18 32.35 -31.77 27.83
C LEU A 18 30.86 -31.91 27.51
N THR A 19 30.14 -32.84 28.15
CA THR A 19 28.70 -33.00 27.94
C THR A 19 27.91 -31.77 28.35
N ILE A 20 28.20 -31.18 29.53
CA ILE A 20 27.53 -29.95 29.99
C ILE A 20 27.83 -28.80 29.04
N LYS A 21 29.09 -28.65 28.61
CA LYS A 21 29.48 -27.60 27.66
C LYS A 21 28.77 -27.75 26.32
N SER A 22 28.67 -28.96 25.77
CA SER A 22 27.93 -29.23 24.53
C SER A 22 26.44 -28.89 24.66
N VAL A 23 25.81 -29.16 25.80
CA VAL A 23 24.41 -28.78 26.05
C VAL A 23 24.26 -27.26 26.10
N ILE A 24 25.14 -26.55 26.80
CA ILE A 24 25.14 -25.08 26.87
C ILE A 24 25.36 -24.47 25.48
N ASP A 25 26.33 -24.97 24.72
CA ASP A 25 26.64 -24.51 23.37
C ASP A 25 25.45 -24.74 22.42
N MET A 26 24.77 -25.88 22.54
CA MET A 26 23.56 -26.18 21.77
C MET A 26 22.39 -25.24 22.13
N LEU A 27 22.17 -24.95 23.41
CA LEU A 27 21.15 -23.99 23.86
C LEU A 27 21.46 -22.57 23.37
N ASN A 28 22.73 -22.16 23.44
CA ASN A 28 23.19 -20.86 22.94
C ASN A 28 23.01 -20.74 21.43
N ALA A 29 23.38 -21.77 20.66
CA ALA A 29 23.17 -21.83 19.22
C ALA A 29 21.68 -21.76 18.85
N HIS A 30 20.82 -22.48 19.57
CA HIS A 30 19.37 -22.41 19.37
C HIS A 30 18.80 -21.02 19.64
N ASN A 31 19.22 -20.38 20.74
CA ASN A 31 18.82 -19.01 21.07
C ASN A 31 19.31 -17.99 20.03
N GLN A 32 20.55 -18.15 19.57
CA GLN A 32 21.12 -17.31 18.52
C GLN A 32 20.34 -17.47 17.20
N TYR A 33 20.07 -18.70 16.78
CA TYR A 33 19.27 -18.98 15.58
C TYR A 33 17.86 -18.35 15.67
N ARG A 34 17.19 -18.51 16.83
CA ARG A 34 15.87 -17.90 17.05
C ARG A 34 15.93 -16.37 16.98
N ARG A 35 17.00 -15.76 17.51
CA ARG A 35 17.22 -14.30 17.44
C ARG A 35 17.46 -13.86 15.99
N GLU A 36 18.27 -14.59 15.24
CA GLU A 36 18.55 -14.31 13.83
C GLU A 36 17.29 -14.42 12.97
N LEU A 37 16.48 -15.46 13.17
CA LEU A 37 15.18 -15.59 12.50
C LEU A 37 14.26 -14.41 12.80
N LYS A 38 14.10 -14.03 14.07
CA LYS A 38 13.29 -12.86 14.46
C LYS A 38 13.78 -11.58 13.78
N MET A 39 15.10 -11.38 13.75
CA MET A 39 15.71 -10.23 13.08
C MET A 39 15.46 -10.24 11.57
N GLN A 40 15.57 -11.39 10.91
CA GLN A 40 15.29 -11.50 9.47
C GLN A 40 13.82 -11.21 9.16
N VAL A 41 12.88 -11.75 9.96
CA VAL A 41 11.45 -11.49 9.81
C VAL A 41 11.15 -10.00 10.01
N PHE A 42 11.74 -9.38 11.04
CA PHE A 42 11.58 -7.95 11.28
C PHE A 42 12.08 -7.13 10.09
N LYS A 43 13.30 -7.40 9.58
CA LYS A 43 13.84 -6.72 8.40
C LYS A 43 12.96 -6.86 7.17
N ARG A 44 12.42 -8.06 6.91
CA ARG A 44 11.49 -8.28 5.78
C ARG A 44 10.19 -7.50 5.96
N LYS A 45 9.63 -7.50 7.17
CA LYS A 45 8.42 -6.72 7.50
C LYS A 45 8.67 -5.22 7.30
N THR A 46 9.85 -4.71 7.68
CA THR A 46 10.27 -3.32 7.44
C THR A 46 10.38 -2.99 5.97
N ASP A 47 11.12 -3.77 5.18
CA ASP A 47 11.24 -3.56 3.74
C ASP A 47 9.87 -3.55 3.03
N VAL A 48 8.98 -4.47 3.41
CA VAL A 48 7.61 -4.52 2.86
C VAL A 48 6.81 -3.27 3.20
N VAL A 49 6.87 -2.79 4.45
CA VAL A 49 6.13 -1.59 4.85
C VAL A 49 6.70 -0.33 4.20
N GLU A 50 8.02 -0.20 4.08
CA GLU A 50 8.63 0.95 3.41
C GLU A 50 8.18 1.06 1.95
N LYS A 51 8.18 -0.07 1.22
CA LYS A 51 7.68 -0.13 -0.16
C LYS A 51 6.22 0.26 -0.28
N ALA A 52 5.39 -0.23 0.65
CA ALA A 52 3.97 0.07 0.68
C ALA A 52 3.71 1.55 1.03
N ILE A 53 4.37 2.10 2.05
CA ILE A 53 4.26 3.52 2.42
C ILE A 53 4.66 4.42 1.27
N ALA A 54 5.76 4.11 0.58
CA ALA A 54 6.18 4.86 -0.61
C ALA A 54 5.09 4.84 -1.70
N TRP A 55 4.50 3.67 -1.97
CA TRP A 55 3.43 3.55 -2.97
C TRP A 55 2.22 4.38 -2.58
N TYR A 56 1.80 4.26 -1.32
CA TYR A 56 0.68 5.00 -0.76
C TYR A 56 0.90 6.51 -0.82
N GLN A 57 2.12 6.99 -0.57
CA GLN A 57 2.44 8.41 -0.67
C GLN A 57 2.33 8.90 -2.11
N GLU A 58 2.90 8.16 -3.07
CA GLU A 58 2.81 8.51 -4.50
C GLU A 58 1.37 8.51 -5.01
N ALA A 59 0.54 7.55 -4.56
CA ALA A 59 -0.89 7.49 -4.86
C ALA A 59 -1.65 8.69 -4.26
N LEU A 60 -1.40 9.01 -2.99
CA LEU A 60 -2.01 10.14 -2.30
C LEU A 60 -1.69 11.47 -2.99
N ASP A 61 -0.42 11.69 -3.36
CA ASP A 61 0.03 12.88 -4.08
C ASP A 61 -0.66 12.99 -5.45
N THR A 62 -0.79 11.86 -6.16
CA THR A 62 -1.46 11.80 -7.46
C THR A 62 -2.95 12.12 -7.33
N TYR A 63 -3.63 11.58 -6.33
CA TYR A 63 -5.04 11.88 -6.04
C TYR A 63 -5.27 13.33 -5.64
N ASN A 64 -4.38 13.92 -4.84
CA ASN A 64 -4.45 15.35 -4.52
C ASN A 64 -4.34 16.22 -5.79
N MET A 65 -3.41 15.89 -6.68
CA MET A 65 -3.26 16.60 -7.97
C MET A 65 -4.48 16.42 -8.87
N MET A 66 -5.10 15.24 -8.88
CA MET A 66 -6.36 15.01 -9.62
C MET A 66 -7.47 15.91 -9.10
N GLN A 67 -7.69 15.97 -7.78
CA GLN A 67 -8.74 16.80 -7.20
C GLN A 67 -8.52 18.29 -7.46
N ILE A 68 -7.27 18.77 -7.38
CA ILE A 68 -6.93 20.15 -7.74
C ILE A 68 -7.26 20.40 -9.21
N THR A 69 -6.89 19.47 -10.09
CA THR A 69 -7.15 19.56 -11.53
C THR A 69 -8.66 19.60 -11.81
N ILE A 70 -9.44 18.71 -11.17
CA ILE A 70 -10.91 18.66 -11.30
C ILE A 70 -11.57 19.94 -10.82
N LYS A 71 -11.14 20.50 -9.68
CA LYS A 71 -11.64 21.80 -9.20
C LYS A 71 -11.33 22.95 -10.15
N GLY A 72 -10.30 22.82 -10.99
CA GLY A 72 -9.96 23.80 -12.02
C GLY A 72 -10.77 23.68 -13.31
N ILE A 73 -11.63 22.67 -13.47
CA ILE A 73 -12.37 22.41 -14.72
C ILE A 73 -13.45 23.47 -14.99
N ASP A 74 -13.90 24.22 -13.98
CA ASP A 74 -14.79 25.39 -14.11
C ASP A 74 -14.23 26.51 -15.03
N THR A 75 -12.99 26.41 -15.50
CA THR A 75 -12.34 27.39 -16.38
C THR A 75 -11.99 26.86 -17.79
N SER A 76 -12.49 25.68 -18.18
CA SER A 76 -12.43 25.07 -19.53
C SER A 76 -11.20 25.42 -20.37
N ASN A 77 -10.10 24.70 -20.15
CA ASN A 77 -8.93 24.68 -21.03
C ASN A 77 -8.60 23.21 -21.38
N GLN A 78 -8.42 22.91 -22.67
CA GLN A 78 -7.90 21.64 -23.20
C GLN A 78 -6.66 21.13 -22.41
N THR A 79 -5.85 22.05 -21.89
CA THR A 79 -4.67 21.79 -21.04
C THR A 79 -5.03 21.12 -19.71
N THR A 80 -6.12 21.54 -19.05
CA THR A 80 -6.59 20.95 -17.80
C THR A 80 -7.01 19.49 -18.02
N TRP A 81 -7.67 19.23 -19.15
CA TRP A 81 -8.07 17.89 -19.55
C TRP A 81 -6.89 16.96 -19.83
N LEU A 82 -5.93 17.43 -20.63
CA LEU A 82 -4.68 16.71 -20.88
C LEU A 82 -3.90 16.42 -19.59
N THR A 83 -3.99 17.31 -18.60
CA THR A 83 -3.36 17.11 -17.30
C THR A 83 -4.07 16.01 -16.52
N LEU A 84 -5.41 16.00 -16.50
CA LEU A 84 -6.18 14.94 -15.85
C LEU A 84 -5.90 13.57 -16.48
N GLN A 85 -5.85 13.48 -17.82
CA GLN A 85 -5.51 12.26 -18.54
C GLN A 85 -4.12 11.73 -18.16
N LYS A 86 -3.11 12.60 -18.07
CA LYS A 86 -1.76 12.22 -17.62
C LYS A 86 -1.76 11.68 -16.19
N LEU A 87 -2.55 12.28 -15.31
CA LEU A 87 -2.69 11.80 -13.93
C LEU A 87 -3.38 10.44 -13.89
N ILE A 88 -4.41 10.21 -14.70
CA ILE A 88 -5.08 8.89 -14.82
C ILE A 88 -4.09 7.83 -15.29
N MET A 89 -3.28 8.13 -16.32
CA MET A 89 -2.21 7.22 -16.76
C MET A 89 -1.21 6.92 -15.64
N LYS A 90 -0.83 7.93 -14.84
CA LYS A 90 0.05 7.72 -13.68
C LYS A 90 -0.60 6.79 -12.65
N CYS A 91 -1.90 6.94 -12.38
CA CYS A 91 -2.62 6.02 -11.51
C CYS A 91 -2.62 4.59 -12.06
N ASN A 92 -2.84 4.39 -13.36
CA ASN A 92 -2.77 3.06 -13.97
C ASN A 92 -1.40 2.40 -13.76
N ASN A 93 -0.31 3.14 -14.00
CA ASN A 93 1.04 2.63 -13.75
C ASN A 93 1.24 2.26 -12.27
N LEU A 94 0.75 3.09 -11.34
CA LEU A 94 0.80 2.77 -9.90
C LEU A 94 -0.01 1.49 -9.58
N PHE A 95 -1.19 1.31 -10.19
CA PHE A 95 -1.97 0.09 -10.01
C PHE A 95 -1.26 -1.16 -10.53
N GLU A 96 -0.55 -1.07 -11.66
CA GLU A 96 0.28 -2.18 -12.16
C GLU A 96 1.41 -2.54 -11.17
N GLU A 97 2.04 -1.53 -10.55
CA GLU A 97 3.08 -1.74 -9.54
C GLU A 97 2.55 -2.32 -8.21
N SER A 98 1.26 -2.16 -7.93
CA SER A 98 0.63 -2.53 -6.65
C SER A 98 0.85 -4.00 -6.28
N VAL A 99 0.87 -4.89 -7.28
CA VAL A 99 1.11 -6.32 -7.10
C VAL A 99 2.46 -6.58 -6.42
N SER A 100 3.49 -5.82 -6.81
CA SER A 100 4.84 -5.99 -6.28
C SER A 100 5.08 -5.21 -4.98
N ARG A 101 4.42 -4.05 -4.81
CA ARG A 101 4.66 -3.13 -3.69
C ARG A 101 3.69 -3.33 -2.52
N LEU A 102 2.48 -3.84 -2.76
CA LEU A 102 1.42 -3.98 -1.76
C LEU A 102 1.09 -5.43 -1.40
N ASN A 103 1.09 -6.39 -2.34
CA ASN A 103 0.70 -7.77 -2.01
C ASN A 103 1.50 -8.40 -0.85
N PRO A 104 2.83 -8.18 -0.74
CA PRO A 104 3.59 -8.70 0.40
C PRO A 104 3.11 -8.17 1.76
N LEU A 105 2.43 -7.03 1.82
CA LEU A 105 1.89 -6.42 3.03
C LEU A 105 0.86 -7.35 3.70
N TYR A 106 0.02 -8.01 2.90
CA TYR A 106 -1.05 -8.91 3.37
C TYR A 106 -0.53 -10.21 4.00
N LEU A 107 0.78 -10.50 3.91
CA LEU A 107 1.39 -11.60 4.67
C LEU A 107 1.56 -11.26 6.16
N TYR A 108 1.54 -9.97 6.51
CA TYR A 108 1.87 -9.49 7.86
C TYR A 108 0.78 -8.61 8.48
N TYR A 109 -0.15 -8.11 7.68
CA TYR A 109 -1.16 -7.14 8.09
C TYR A 109 -2.53 -7.51 7.52
N ASP A 110 -3.57 -7.20 8.29
CA ASP A 110 -4.97 -7.29 7.88
C ASP A 110 -5.59 -5.89 7.88
N PHE A 111 -6.37 -5.59 6.85
CA PHE A 111 -7.04 -4.31 6.64
C PHE A 111 -8.56 -4.45 6.54
N GLN A 112 -9.13 -5.60 6.96
CA GLN A 112 -10.58 -5.83 6.91
C GLN A 112 -11.42 -4.75 7.61
N GLU A 113 -10.94 -4.18 8.73
CA GLU A 113 -11.66 -3.10 9.40
C GLU A 113 -11.71 -1.83 8.55
N ILE A 114 -10.62 -1.51 7.85
CA ILE A 114 -10.55 -0.39 6.91
C ILE A 114 -11.47 -0.67 5.71
N GLU A 115 -11.41 -1.88 5.14
CA GLU A 115 -12.32 -2.29 4.05
C GLU A 115 -13.78 -2.13 4.46
N ARG A 116 -14.19 -2.64 5.62
CA ARG A 116 -15.58 -2.53 6.10
C ARG A 116 -16.01 -1.09 6.37
N LYS A 117 -15.11 -0.26 6.87
CA LYS A 117 -15.41 1.13 7.23
C LYS A 117 -15.58 2.02 6.00
N PHE A 118 -14.76 1.80 4.97
CA PHE A 118 -14.67 2.71 3.83
C PHE A 118 -15.16 2.09 2.51
N HIS A 119 -15.53 0.80 2.50
CA HIS A 119 -15.90 0.05 1.29
C HIS A 119 -14.83 0.21 0.21
N ALA A 120 -13.56 -0.07 0.55
CA ALA A 120 -12.42 0.33 -0.26
C ALA A 120 -12.42 -0.31 -1.66
N THR A 121 -12.82 -1.58 -1.75
CA THR A 121 -12.96 -2.27 -3.03
C THR A 121 -14.08 -1.66 -3.88
N GLU A 122 -15.27 -1.47 -3.31
CA GLU A 122 -16.41 -0.86 -4.02
C GLU A 122 -16.08 0.57 -4.48
N SER A 123 -15.34 1.33 -3.68
CA SER A 123 -14.97 2.71 -4.03
C SER A 123 -13.99 2.76 -5.22
N LEU A 124 -13.11 1.76 -5.38
CA LEU A 124 -12.31 1.61 -6.60
C LEU A 124 -13.16 1.24 -7.82
N GLU A 125 -14.17 0.38 -7.66
CA GLU A 125 -15.11 0.05 -8.73
C GLU A 125 -15.88 1.30 -9.18
N ARG A 126 -16.39 2.10 -8.24
CA ARG A 126 -17.07 3.37 -8.53
C ARG A 126 -16.17 4.37 -9.25
N ILE A 127 -14.89 4.46 -8.88
CA ILE A 127 -13.90 5.28 -9.60
C ILE A 127 -13.82 4.87 -11.08
N ASN A 128 -13.73 3.56 -11.35
CA ASN A 128 -13.66 3.04 -12.71
C ASN A 128 -14.94 3.27 -13.51
N ASP A 129 -16.10 3.10 -12.87
CA ASP A 129 -17.40 3.36 -13.48
C ASP A 129 -17.52 4.84 -13.88
N LYS A 130 -17.14 5.76 -12.99
CA LYS A 130 -17.17 7.20 -13.27
C LYS A 130 -16.19 7.62 -14.35
N LEU A 131 -14.99 7.05 -14.41
CA LEU A 131 -14.07 7.26 -15.53
C LEU A 131 -14.67 6.79 -16.85
N THR A 132 -15.37 5.66 -16.84
CA THR A 132 -16.03 5.14 -18.04
C THR A 132 -17.19 6.04 -18.48
N GLU A 133 -17.97 6.56 -17.53
CA GLU A 133 -19.03 7.55 -17.80
C GLU A 133 -18.45 8.82 -18.44
N ILE A 134 -17.38 9.38 -17.86
CA ILE A 134 -16.67 10.55 -18.40
C ILE A 134 -16.21 10.30 -19.85
N LEU A 135 -15.56 9.17 -20.12
CA LEU A 135 -15.09 8.84 -21.47
C LEU A 135 -16.22 8.73 -22.49
N LYS A 136 -17.38 8.21 -22.08
CA LYS A 136 -18.58 8.15 -22.94
C LYS A 136 -19.14 9.54 -23.24
N ILE A 137 -19.13 10.45 -22.27
CA ILE A 137 -19.57 11.84 -22.47
C ILE A 137 -18.64 12.54 -23.46
N GLU A 138 -17.32 12.41 -23.26
CA GLU A 138 -16.30 12.94 -24.18
C GLU A 138 -16.46 12.42 -25.61
N GLU A 139 -16.74 11.12 -25.77
CA GLU A 139 -16.99 10.53 -27.08
C GLU A 139 -18.23 11.14 -27.76
N LYS A 140 -19.31 11.39 -27.00
CA LYS A 140 -20.51 12.07 -27.53
C LYS A 140 -20.20 13.51 -27.93
N VAL A 141 -19.49 14.26 -27.07
CA VAL A 141 -19.06 15.64 -27.33
C VAL A 141 -18.21 15.72 -28.60
N SER A 142 -17.27 14.78 -28.80
CA SER A 142 -16.40 14.77 -29.99
C SER A 142 -17.14 14.56 -31.32
N LYS A 143 -18.35 13.99 -31.29
CA LYS A 143 -19.19 13.69 -32.47
C LYS A 143 -20.25 14.77 -32.73
N LEU A 144 -20.41 15.72 -31.83
CA LEU A 144 -21.42 16.77 -31.93
C LEU A 144 -20.99 17.88 -32.89
N ASP A 145 -21.92 18.29 -33.74
CA ASP A 145 -21.79 19.52 -34.51
C ASP A 145 -22.24 20.71 -33.65
N LEU A 146 -21.29 21.51 -33.19
CA LEU A 146 -21.50 22.58 -32.22
C LEU A 146 -22.43 23.69 -32.76
N GLU A 147 -22.43 23.95 -34.06
CA GLU A 147 -23.26 25.02 -34.66
C GLU A 147 -24.75 24.68 -34.58
N ASN A 148 -25.08 23.39 -34.69
CA ASN A 148 -26.45 22.91 -34.72
C ASN A 148 -26.95 22.36 -33.37
N ASN A 149 -26.04 21.98 -32.46
CA ASN A 149 -26.38 21.21 -31.25
C ASN A 149 -25.89 21.86 -29.94
N LEU A 150 -25.81 23.20 -29.89
CA LEU A 150 -25.32 23.94 -28.72
C LEU A 150 -26.02 23.54 -27.40
N SER A 151 -27.35 23.35 -27.42
CA SER A 151 -28.10 22.97 -26.22
C SER A 151 -27.76 21.55 -25.71
N GLU A 152 -27.47 20.61 -26.61
CA GLU A 152 -27.05 19.26 -26.25
C GLU A 152 -25.63 19.27 -25.69
N TYR A 153 -24.74 20.07 -26.28
CA TYR A 153 -23.39 20.30 -25.77
C TYR A 153 -23.40 20.86 -24.34
N GLU A 154 -24.19 21.91 -24.07
CA GLU A 154 -24.30 22.48 -22.71
C GLU A 154 -24.85 21.47 -21.69
N LEU A 155 -25.76 20.59 -22.11
CA LEU A 155 -26.30 19.54 -21.25
C LEU A 155 -25.25 18.47 -20.93
N LEU A 156 -24.49 18.02 -21.93
CA LEU A 156 -23.39 17.08 -21.74
C LEU A 156 -22.27 17.65 -20.87
N GLN A 157 -21.94 18.94 -21.00
CA GLN A 157 -20.96 19.59 -20.12
C GLN A 157 -21.42 19.61 -18.66
N LYS A 158 -22.71 19.86 -18.40
CA LYS A 158 -23.27 19.82 -17.04
C LYS A 158 -23.26 18.40 -16.48
N GLU A 159 -23.58 17.41 -17.32
CA GLU A 159 -23.50 15.98 -16.96
C GLU A 159 -22.05 15.60 -16.60
N GLU A 160 -21.08 15.98 -17.44
CA GLU A 160 -19.67 15.72 -17.21
C GLU A 160 -19.18 16.32 -15.89
N ALA A 161 -19.50 17.60 -15.63
CA ALA A 161 -19.13 18.29 -14.39
C ALA A 161 -19.71 17.58 -13.15
N PHE A 162 -20.94 17.09 -13.23
CA PHE A 162 -21.56 16.31 -12.16
C PHE A 162 -20.83 14.99 -11.92
N VAL A 163 -20.52 14.24 -12.99
CA VAL A 163 -19.78 12.97 -12.90
C VAL A 163 -18.37 13.18 -12.35
N LEU A 164 -17.67 14.24 -12.77
CA LEU A 164 -16.35 14.63 -12.25
C LEU A 164 -16.40 15.00 -10.76
N GLN A 165 -17.47 15.64 -10.30
CA GLN A 165 -17.66 15.93 -8.89
C GLN A 165 -17.82 14.65 -8.07
N ASP A 166 -18.62 13.68 -8.54
CA ASP A 166 -18.77 12.39 -7.88
C ASP A 166 -17.48 11.56 -7.91
N TYR A 167 -16.77 11.56 -9.03
CA TYR A 167 -15.42 10.99 -9.14
C TYR A 167 -14.46 11.57 -8.09
N SER A 168 -14.48 12.90 -7.90
CA SER A 168 -13.66 13.59 -6.90
C SER A 168 -13.99 13.19 -5.46
N LYS A 169 -15.25 12.87 -5.15
CA LYS A 169 -15.67 12.35 -3.83
C LYS A 169 -15.14 10.94 -3.60
N GLU A 170 -15.20 10.07 -4.59
CA GLU A 170 -14.66 8.71 -4.47
C GLU A 170 -13.12 8.72 -4.33
N ILE A 171 -12.42 9.64 -5.02
CA ILE A 171 -11.00 9.89 -4.77
C ILE A 171 -10.76 10.29 -3.31
N GLU A 172 -11.60 11.14 -2.73
CA GLU A 172 -11.45 11.53 -1.32
C GLU A 172 -11.57 10.32 -0.38
N ASN A 173 -12.50 9.41 -0.67
CA ASN A 173 -12.63 8.17 0.09
C ASN A 173 -11.34 7.30 -0.01
N GLN A 174 -10.78 7.15 -1.22
CA GLN A 174 -9.50 6.45 -1.40
C GLN A 174 -8.35 7.09 -0.63
N LYS A 175 -8.30 8.42 -0.55
CA LYS A 175 -7.31 9.12 0.28
C LYS A 175 -7.47 8.76 1.76
N TYR A 176 -8.70 8.73 2.28
CA TYR A 176 -8.93 8.32 3.68
C TYR A 176 -8.54 6.87 3.95
N ILE A 177 -8.78 5.96 3.00
CA ILE A 177 -8.32 4.57 3.06
C ILE A 177 -6.80 4.51 3.16
N ILE A 178 -6.10 5.21 2.26
CA ILE A 178 -4.64 5.27 2.22
C ILE A 178 -4.08 5.80 3.55
N ILE A 179 -4.63 6.91 4.05
CA ILE A 179 -4.20 7.51 5.31
C ILE A 179 -4.41 6.53 6.48
N SER A 180 -5.57 5.87 6.53
CA SER A 180 -5.89 4.89 7.59
C SER A 180 -4.93 3.69 7.57
N ILE A 181 -4.57 3.20 6.37
CA ILE A 181 -3.59 2.12 6.23
C ILE A 181 -2.22 2.60 6.71
N GLN A 182 -1.77 3.78 6.27
CA GLN A 182 -0.48 4.34 6.70
C GLN A 182 -0.41 4.54 8.22
N GLU A 183 -1.50 5.00 8.84
CA GLU A 183 -1.59 5.14 10.31
C GLU A 183 -1.48 3.78 11.01
N GLN A 184 -2.26 2.78 10.59
CA GLN A 184 -2.19 1.43 11.15
C GLN A 184 -0.77 0.84 11.04
N LEU A 185 -0.12 1.01 9.88
CA LEU A 185 1.26 0.56 9.68
C LEU A 185 2.23 1.26 10.63
N ARG A 186 2.11 2.58 10.81
CA ARG A 186 2.98 3.37 11.70
C ARG A 186 2.78 3.05 13.19
N GLU A 187 1.54 2.86 13.63
CA GLU A 187 1.25 2.48 15.02
C GLU A 187 1.89 1.14 15.41
N GLU A 188 1.91 0.18 14.49
CA GLU A 188 2.61 -1.09 14.71
C GLU A 188 4.13 -0.90 14.88
N TYR A 189 4.75 0.10 14.25
CA TYR A 189 6.17 0.42 14.47
C TYR A 189 6.45 1.08 15.80
N LYS A 190 5.52 1.89 16.33
CA LYS A 190 5.68 2.53 17.65
C LYS A 190 5.91 1.52 18.76
N LYS A 191 5.31 0.33 18.66
CA LYS A 191 5.50 -0.78 19.62
C LYS A 191 6.96 -1.27 19.75
N TYR A 192 7.81 -0.94 18.78
CA TYR A 192 9.23 -1.31 18.77
C TYR A 192 10.16 -0.15 19.15
N LEU A 193 9.63 1.07 19.34
CA LEU A 193 10.37 2.27 19.74
C LEU A 193 10.21 2.60 21.23
N SER A 194 9.25 1.95 21.92
CA SER A 194 9.03 2.00 23.37
C SER A 194 9.83 0.93 24.11
#